data_AF-A0A0M4EVA1-F1
#
_entry.id   AF-A0A0M4EVA1-F1
#
_cell.length_a   1.000
_cell.length_b   1.000
_cell.length_c   1.000
_cell.angle_alpha   90.00
_cell.angle_beta   90.00
_cell.angle_gamma   90.00
#
_symmetry.space_group_name_H-M   'P 1'
#
loop_
_entity.id
_entity.type
_entity.pdbx_description
1 polymer ?
#
loop_
_entity_poly.entity_id
_entity_poly.type
_entity_poly.pdbx_seq_one_letter_code
_entity_poly.pdbx_strand_id
1 'polypeptide(L)'
;MHAHGAPYPPAPQQAAPYPQAAGGYPQAAGPYPPAQQQAAAPYPMHAPYPSASAAYNAGNAHPQHSYPNAAPIPAQHYAPQQHATNHSYHSMPQSSSNAHNQVFLANKQGTPTLFAAQGFDPVKDAHDLRKAMKGFGTDEDKLIEIICRRTNEQRQEIQRQYKTHFGKDLIEDIKSETSGNFEKLLVGLLRPIVDYYCAELNDAMAGIGTDEEVLIEILCTLSNVEIHTIKHQYLRLYGAHLESELKSETSGNFKRLLTSLCTAARDESGRVDVNAAKDDARELLKAGELRVGTDESMFNMILCQRNYQQLKLIFQEYESMTGHSLEKAIKKEFSGDIMEGLIAIYRCVTNKAEYFASRLHKAMAGIGTNDKQLIRVIITRCEIDMSDIKVAFERLYGKSLKSWIKGDTSGHYKHALYAIVGEQRSS
;
A
#
# COMPACT_ATOMS: atom_id res chain seq x y z
N MET A 1 67.44 1.10 -27.16
CA MET A 1 66.05 1.50 -27.48
C MET A 1 65.57 0.61 -28.62
N HIS A 2 64.30 0.17 -28.59
CA HIS A 2 63.66 -0.96 -29.33
C HIS A 2 63.68 -2.25 -28.48
N ALA A 3 62.65 -2.61 -27.70
CA ALA A 3 61.24 -2.92 -27.96
C ALA A 3 61.04 -4.34 -28.54
N HIS A 4 60.72 -5.30 -27.65
CA HIS A 4 60.08 -6.57 -28.01
C HIS A 4 58.91 -6.83 -27.03
N GLY A 5 57.70 -6.88 -27.60
CA GLY A 5 56.46 -7.17 -26.91
C GLY A 5 56.24 -8.67 -26.71
N ALA A 6 55.57 -9.02 -25.61
CA ALA A 6 55.12 -10.36 -25.28
C ALA A 6 53.73 -10.65 -25.90
N PRO A 7 53.40 -11.93 -26.20
CA PRO A 7 52.19 -12.30 -26.93
C PRO A 7 50.93 -12.45 -26.06
N TYR A 8 49.77 -12.24 -26.69
CA TYR A 8 48.41 -12.41 -26.15
C TYR A 8 47.95 -13.88 -26.07
N PRO A 9 46.98 -14.22 -25.20
CA PRO A 9 46.38 -15.56 -25.10
C PRO A 9 45.27 -15.83 -26.15
N PRO A 10 44.95 -17.11 -26.45
CA PRO A 10 44.02 -17.48 -27.53
C PRO A 10 42.54 -17.39 -27.15
N ALA A 11 41.70 -17.14 -28.16
CA ALA A 11 40.24 -16.98 -28.11
C ALA A 11 39.46 -18.32 -28.01
N PRO A 12 38.23 -18.31 -27.47
CA PRO A 12 37.40 -19.52 -27.32
C PRO A 12 36.70 -19.98 -28.60
N GLN A 13 36.49 -21.30 -28.67
CA GLN A 13 36.00 -22.08 -29.80
C GLN A 13 34.50 -21.88 -30.11
N GLN A 14 34.18 -21.95 -31.40
CA GLN A 14 32.84 -21.83 -31.99
C GLN A 14 31.95 -23.05 -31.68
N ALA A 15 30.70 -22.78 -31.31
CA ALA A 15 29.65 -23.78 -31.12
C ALA A 15 29.00 -24.19 -32.46
N ALA A 16 28.63 -25.47 -32.56
CA ALA A 16 28.03 -26.12 -33.72
C ALA A 16 26.56 -25.69 -33.96
N PRO A 17 26.03 -25.77 -35.21
CA PRO A 17 24.69 -25.31 -35.56
C PRO A 17 23.58 -26.33 -35.25
N TYR A 18 22.39 -25.81 -34.90
CA TYR A 18 21.15 -26.57 -34.66
C TYR A 18 20.50 -27.09 -35.97
N PRO A 19 19.84 -28.26 -35.97
CA PRO A 19 19.08 -28.74 -37.14
C PRO A 19 17.68 -28.13 -37.28
N GLN A 20 17.26 -28.01 -38.53
CA GLN A 20 16.01 -27.41 -39.03
C GLN A 20 14.74 -28.20 -38.69
N ALA A 21 13.65 -27.45 -38.51
CA ALA A 21 12.28 -27.94 -38.40
C ALA A 21 11.71 -28.35 -39.77
N ALA A 22 11.08 -29.53 -39.83
CA ALA A 22 10.27 -29.98 -40.95
C ALA A 22 8.78 -29.83 -40.61
N GLY A 23 8.05 -29.11 -41.46
CA GLY A 23 6.60 -28.92 -41.35
C GLY A 23 5.79 -30.08 -41.92
N GLY A 24 4.54 -30.17 -41.49
CA GLY A 24 3.53 -31.05 -42.06
C GLY A 24 2.14 -30.75 -41.49
N TYR A 25 1.33 -30.01 -42.23
CA TYR A 25 -0.13 -29.93 -42.03
C TYR A 25 -0.82 -31.09 -42.75
N PRO A 26 -1.90 -31.67 -42.20
CA PRO A 26 -2.91 -32.32 -43.01
C PRO A 26 -4.26 -31.55 -42.99
N GLN A 27 -4.91 -31.62 -44.15
CA GLN A 27 -6.17 -30.99 -44.54
C GLN A 27 -7.42 -31.54 -43.84
N ALA A 28 -8.45 -30.70 -43.83
CA ALA A 28 -9.82 -31.00 -43.44
C ALA A 28 -10.61 -31.78 -44.52
N ALA A 29 -11.53 -32.66 -44.09
CA ALA A 29 -12.81 -32.93 -44.77
C ALA A 29 -13.77 -33.78 -43.90
N GLY A 30 -15.04 -33.37 -43.84
CA GLY A 30 -16.20 -34.28 -43.75
C GLY A 30 -17.05 -34.25 -42.45
N PRO A 31 -18.40 -34.44 -42.53
CA PRO A 31 -19.38 -33.69 -41.73
C PRO A 31 -19.87 -34.34 -40.41
N TYR A 32 -20.34 -33.49 -39.49
CA TYR A 32 -21.01 -33.86 -38.23
C TYR A 32 -22.40 -34.49 -38.43
N PRO A 33 -22.76 -35.55 -37.67
CA PRO A 33 -24.15 -35.98 -37.47
C PRO A 33 -24.85 -35.18 -36.35
N PRO A 34 -26.20 -35.11 -36.33
CA PRO A 34 -26.95 -34.16 -35.51
C PRO A 34 -27.03 -34.56 -34.03
N ALA A 35 -27.09 -33.54 -33.17
CA ALA A 35 -27.19 -33.66 -31.73
C ALA A 35 -28.51 -34.31 -31.29
N GLN A 36 -28.42 -35.35 -30.46
CA GLN A 36 -29.53 -35.85 -29.65
C GLN A 36 -29.58 -35.07 -28.34
N GLN A 37 -30.73 -34.42 -28.09
CA GLN A 37 -31.09 -33.80 -26.83
C GLN A 37 -31.16 -34.86 -25.73
N GLN A 38 -30.35 -34.72 -24.68
CA GLN A 38 -30.59 -35.34 -23.40
C GLN A 38 -30.81 -34.26 -22.34
N ALA A 39 -31.97 -34.35 -21.70
CA ALA A 39 -32.47 -33.43 -20.71
C ALA A 39 -31.57 -33.40 -19.46
N ALA A 40 -31.22 -32.19 -19.02
CA ALA A 40 -30.55 -31.95 -17.76
C ALA A 40 -31.50 -32.17 -16.59
N ALA A 41 -31.04 -32.93 -15.59
CA ALA A 41 -31.72 -33.08 -14.30
C ALA A 41 -31.58 -31.79 -13.45
N PRO A 42 -32.61 -31.38 -12.69
CA PRO A 42 -32.57 -30.15 -11.91
C PRO A 42 -31.77 -30.29 -10.61
N TYR A 43 -30.95 -29.28 -10.32
CA TYR A 43 -30.24 -29.10 -9.04
C TYR A 43 -31.22 -28.78 -7.90
N PRO A 44 -30.97 -29.26 -6.66
CA PRO A 44 -31.77 -28.87 -5.50
C PRO A 44 -31.40 -27.47 -5.00
N MET A 45 -32.41 -26.61 -4.86
CA MET A 45 -32.36 -25.31 -4.18
C MET A 45 -32.09 -25.49 -2.68
N HIS A 46 -31.01 -24.90 -2.18
CA HIS A 46 -30.81 -24.72 -0.74
C HIS A 46 -31.54 -23.46 -0.24
N ALA A 47 -32.26 -23.63 0.87
CA ALA A 47 -33.06 -22.64 1.56
C ALA A 47 -32.20 -21.50 2.18
N PRO A 48 -32.76 -20.29 2.36
CA PRO A 48 -32.08 -19.18 3.03
C PRO A 48 -31.97 -19.39 4.54
N TYR A 49 -30.83 -19.01 5.12
CA TYR A 49 -30.57 -19.02 6.57
C TYR A 49 -31.44 -17.98 7.32
N PRO A 50 -31.85 -18.27 8.58
CA PRO A 50 -32.76 -17.44 9.34
C PRO A 50 -32.07 -16.24 10.02
N SER A 51 -32.73 -15.09 9.97
CA SER A 51 -32.41 -13.90 10.78
C SER A 51 -32.87 -14.10 12.22
N ALA A 52 -31.95 -14.02 13.18
CA ALA A 52 -32.27 -14.02 14.60
C ALA A 52 -32.78 -12.62 15.02
N SER A 53 -34.09 -12.53 15.28
CA SER A 53 -34.71 -11.46 16.06
C SER A 53 -35.00 -11.95 17.47
N ALA A 54 -34.43 -11.30 18.49
CA ALA A 54 -34.89 -11.41 19.87
C ALA A 54 -35.55 -10.09 20.28
N ALA A 55 -36.83 -10.19 20.62
CA ALA A 55 -37.70 -9.12 21.02
C ALA A 55 -37.54 -8.78 22.52
N TYR A 56 -37.73 -7.51 22.86
CA TYR A 56 -38.31 -7.07 24.13
C TYR A 56 -39.47 -6.10 23.83
N ASN A 57 -40.67 -6.50 24.26
CA ASN A 57 -41.90 -5.71 24.40
C ASN A 57 -41.72 -4.64 25.50
N ALA A 58 -42.48 -3.53 25.64
CA ALA A 58 -43.61 -2.91 24.95
C ALA A 58 -43.80 -1.49 25.57
N GLY A 59 -44.49 -0.58 24.87
CA GLY A 59 -45.17 0.54 25.54
C GLY A 59 -45.38 1.83 24.73
N ASN A 60 -46.63 2.01 24.26
CA ASN A 60 -47.35 3.27 23.97
C ASN A 60 -47.24 3.99 22.61
N ALA A 61 -48.28 3.74 21.80
CA ALA A 61 -49.29 4.68 21.25
C ALA A 61 -48.91 5.84 20.31
N HIS A 62 -49.53 5.79 19.11
CA HIS A 62 -49.78 6.77 18.01
C HIS A 62 -50.24 8.20 18.43
N PRO A 63 -50.39 9.22 17.51
CA PRO A 63 -50.64 9.18 16.04
C PRO A 63 -49.78 10.13 15.17
N GLN A 64 -49.36 9.75 13.95
CA GLN A 64 -50.01 9.91 12.63
C GLN A 64 -50.67 11.28 12.30
N HIS A 65 -50.02 12.03 11.40
CA HIS A 65 -50.58 13.16 10.64
C HIS A 65 -50.30 12.98 9.13
N SER A 66 -51.14 13.60 8.31
CA SER A 66 -51.56 13.14 6.97
C SER A 66 -51.30 14.19 5.88
N TYR A 67 -50.89 13.73 4.68
CA TYR A 67 -51.08 14.28 3.30
C TYR A 67 -50.50 15.68 2.93
N PRO A 68 -50.41 16.07 1.61
CA PRO A 68 -50.56 15.32 0.36
C PRO A 68 -49.46 15.57 -0.72
N ASN A 69 -49.60 14.80 -1.80
CA ASN A 69 -48.91 14.76 -3.09
C ASN A 69 -49.06 16.05 -3.94
N ALA A 70 -48.04 16.42 -4.74
CA ALA A 70 -48.17 17.36 -5.86
C ALA A 70 -47.20 17.03 -7.01
N ALA A 71 -47.67 17.32 -8.23
CA ALA A 71 -47.32 16.79 -9.55
C ALA A 71 -46.03 17.38 -10.22
N PRO A 72 -45.61 16.89 -11.41
CA PRO A 72 -44.23 16.99 -11.94
C PRO A 72 -44.01 18.06 -13.05
N ILE A 73 -42.83 17.97 -13.73
CA ILE A 73 -42.41 18.48 -15.08
C ILE A 73 -41.29 19.57 -15.03
N PRO A 74 -40.36 19.76 -16.01
CA PRO A 74 -39.74 18.88 -17.04
C PRO A 74 -38.18 18.88 -17.06
N ALA A 75 -37.62 17.96 -17.85
CA ALA A 75 -36.20 17.85 -18.24
C ALA A 75 -35.71 19.00 -19.15
N GLN A 76 -34.45 19.42 -18.97
CA GLN A 76 -33.69 20.22 -19.93
C GLN A 76 -32.32 19.61 -20.24
N HIS A 77 -31.94 19.80 -21.50
CA HIS A 77 -30.81 19.18 -22.20
C HIS A 77 -29.45 19.66 -21.65
N TYR A 78 -28.46 18.75 -21.61
CA TYR A 78 -27.05 19.09 -21.41
C TYR A 78 -26.24 18.83 -22.69
N ALA A 79 -25.49 19.85 -23.12
CA ALA A 79 -24.37 19.73 -24.05
C ALA A 79 -23.04 19.82 -23.25
N PRO A 80 -21.94 19.18 -23.69
CA PRO A 80 -20.74 19.05 -22.88
C PRO A 80 -19.79 20.25 -23.03
N GLN A 81 -19.33 20.83 -21.92
CA GLN A 81 -18.21 21.77 -21.87
C GLN A 81 -16.98 21.10 -21.27
N GLN A 82 -15.84 21.35 -21.90
CA GLN A 82 -14.51 20.86 -21.57
C GLN A 82 -14.02 21.50 -20.26
N HIS A 83 -13.58 20.69 -19.29
CA HIS A 83 -12.98 21.17 -18.06
C HIS A 83 -11.45 21.14 -18.14
N ALA A 84 -10.85 22.33 -18.13
CA ALA A 84 -9.48 22.54 -17.70
C ALA A 84 -9.46 22.68 -16.17
N THR A 85 -8.74 21.80 -15.48
CA THR A 85 -8.64 21.80 -14.01
C THR A 85 -7.51 22.71 -13.54
N ASN A 86 -7.87 23.83 -12.91
CA ASN A 86 -6.97 24.65 -12.11
C ASN A 86 -7.34 24.43 -10.63
N HIS A 87 -6.55 23.66 -9.89
CA HIS A 87 -6.83 23.35 -8.48
C HIS A 87 -6.03 24.26 -7.55
N SER A 88 -6.70 25.32 -7.07
CA SER A 88 -6.27 26.12 -5.92
C SER A 88 -6.75 25.47 -4.63
N TYR A 89 -5.81 25.00 -3.80
CA TYR A 89 -6.09 24.48 -2.46
C TYR A 89 -6.63 25.60 -1.55
N HIS A 90 -7.93 25.57 -1.24
CA HIS A 90 -8.52 26.43 -0.21
C HIS A 90 -8.24 25.87 1.19
N SER A 91 -7.86 26.74 2.11
CA SER A 91 -7.51 26.45 3.51
C SER A 91 -8.69 25.90 4.33
N MET A 92 -8.47 24.80 5.05
CA MET A 92 -9.46 24.10 5.90
C MET A 92 -9.25 24.34 7.41
N PRO A 93 -10.30 24.16 8.26
CA PRO A 93 -10.21 24.34 9.71
C PRO A 93 -9.38 23.24 10.40
N GLN A 94 -8.49 23.64 11.31
CA GLN A 94 -7.31 22.87 11.77
C GLN A 94 -7.50 21.96 13.00
N SER A 95 -8.68 21.94 13.66
CA SER A 95 -8.86 21.17 14.90
C SER A 95 -8.96 19.66 14.66
N SER A 96 -9.36 19.22 13.46
CA SER A 96 -9.54 17.81 13.15
C SER A 96 -8.23 17.09 12.79
N SER A 97 -7.27 17.75 12.13
CA SER A 97 -6.05 17.07 11.61
C SER A 97 -5.11 16.57 12.72
N ASN A 98 -5.01 17.27 13.84
CA ASN A 98 -4.15 16.84 14.96
C ASN A 98 -4.67 15.56 15.65
N ALA A 99 -5.99 15.38 15.77
CA ALA A 99 -6.57 14.18 16.38
C ALA A 99 -6.30 12.92 15.54
N HIS A 100 -6.40 13.03 14.21
CA HIS A 100 -6.16 11.91 13.30
C HIS A 100 -4.68 11.49 13.25
N ASN A 101 -3.74 12.43 13.36
CA ASN A 101 -2.32 12.11 13.45
C ASN A 101 -1.97 11.35 14.75
N GLN A 102 -2.60 11.69 15.89
CA GLN A 102 -2.33 10.97 17.15
C GLN A 102 -2.78 9.50 17.12
N VAL A 103 -3.82 9.17 16.35
CA VAL A 103 -4.29 7.79 16.17
C VAL A 103 -3.23 6.91 15.48
N PHE A 104 -2.54 7.44 14.47
CA PHE A 104 -1.43 6.75 13.79
C PHE A 104 -0.18 6.58 14.67
N LEU A 105 -0.04 7.36 15.75
CA LEU A 105 1.07 7.25 16.70
C LEU A 105 0.77 6.28 17.86
N ALA A 106 -0.49 6.17 18.28
CA ALA A 106 -0.89 5.43 19.49
C ALA A 106 -0.70 3.90 19.38
N ASN A 107 -0.63 3.34 18.17
CA ASN A 107 -0.54 1.89 17.92
C ASN A 107 0.79 1.43 17.28
N LYS A 108 1.85 2.25 17.35
CA LYS A 108 3.13 1.92 16.71
C LYS A 108 3.87 0.82 17.48
N GLN A 109 3.93 -0.36 16.88
CA GLN A 109 4.84 -1.43 17.27
C GLN A 109 6.10 -1.36 16.40
N GLY A 110 7.27 -1.38 17.04
CA GLY A 110 8.57 -1.41 16.37
C GLY A 110 9.53 -0.33 16.85
N THR A 111 10.71 -0.32 16.25
CA THR A 111 11.80 0.60 16.55
C THR A 111 11.99 1.60 15.41
N PRO A 112 11.68 2.91 15.61
CA PRO A 112 11.84 3.91 14.56
C PRO A 112 13.32 4.28 14.33
N THR A 113 13.58 5.00 13.23
CA THR A 113 14.87 5.68 12.99
C THR A 113 14.77 7.19 13.15
N LEU A 114 13.57 7.75 13.03
CA LEU A 114 13.28 9.17 13.17
C LEU A 114 12.53 9.41 14.49
N PHE A 115 13.14 10.21 15.37
CA PHE A 115 12.62 10.55 16.70
C PHE A 115 12.30 12.04 16.78
N ALA A 116 11.45 12.44 17.73
CA ALA A 116 11.21 13.85 18.02
C ALA A 116 12.53 14.54 18.42
N ALA A 117 12.85 15.64 17.74
CA ALA A 117 14.04 16.42 18.05
C ALA A 117 13.95 17.00 19.47
N GLN A 118 15.03 16.87 20.25
CA GLN A 118 15.15 17.50 21.56
C GLN A 118 15.38 19.00 21.41
N GLY A 119 14.80 19.81 22.31
CA GLY A 119 14.92 21.27 22.25
C GLY A 119 14.28 21.88 20.99
N PHE A 120 13.23 21.23 20.47
CA PHE A 120 12.52 21.66 19.27
C PHE A 120 11.98 23.09 19.39
N ASP A 121 12.40 23.95 18.48
CA ASP A 121 11.90 25.32 18.30
C ASP A 121 11.34 25.46 16.87
N PRO A 122 10.01 25.40 16.69
CA PRO A 122 9.39 25.47 15.37
C PRO A 122 9.55 26.84 14.71
N VAL A 123 9.67 27.93 15.49
CA VAL A 123 9.85 29.28 14.96
C VAL A 123 11.25 29.39 14.38
N LYS A 124 12.26 28.95 15.14
CA LYS A 124 13.65 28.91 14.65
C LYS A 124 13.78 28.06 13.39
N ASP A 125 13.24 26.84 13.40
CA ASP A 125 13.28 25.94 12.23
C ASP A 125 12.59 26.58 11.01
N ALA A 126 11.44 27.24 11.18
CA ALA A 126 10.77 27.96 10.09
C ALA A 126 11.62 29.09 9.52
N HIS A 127 12.27 29.89 10.38
CA HIS A 127 13.18 30.96 9.96
C HIS A 127 14.42 30.42 9.24
N ASP A 128 15.02 29.33 9.72
CA ASP A 128 16.18 28.71 9.10
C ASP A 128 15.84 28.12 7.73
N LEU A 129 14.67 27.48 7.58
CA LEU A 129 14.17 27.03 6.28
C LEU A 129 13.94 28.20 5.32
N ARG A 130 13.35 29.31 5.78
CA ARG A 130 13.16 30.50 4.93
C ARG A 130 14.49 31.09 4.48
N LYS A 131 15.51 31.08 5.35
CA LYS A 131 16.86 31.53 5.02
C LYS A 131 17.54 30.61 4.00
N ALA A 132 17.37 29.29 4.15
CA ALA A 132 17.93 28.29 3.24
C ALA A 132 17.41 28.42 1.79
N MET A 133 16.20 28.95 1.62
CA MET A 133 15.51 29.16 0.34
C MET A 133 15.52 30.64 -0.10
N LYS A 134 16.47 31.45 0.38
CA LYS A 134 16.54 32.88 0.04
C LYS A 134 17.82 33.19 -0.72
N GLY A 135 17.67 33.78 -1.90
CA GLY A 135 18.77 34.27 -2.70
C GLY A 135 18.92 33.46 -3.98
N PHE A 136 20.14 33.41 -4.51
CA PHE A 136 20.44 32.58 -5.68
C PHE A 136 20.86 31.19 -5.22
N GLY A 137 20.10 30.16 -5.61
CA GLY A 137 20.28 28.79 -5.16
C GLY A 137 19.62 28.51 -3.80
N THR A 138 19.70 27.24 -3.38
CA THR A 138 19.06 26.70 -2.19
C THR A 138 20.11 26.02 -1.32
N ASP A 139 20.00 26.10 0.00
CA ASP A 139 20.83 25.34 0.94
C ASP A 139 20.16 23.99 1.23
N GLU A 140 20.36 23.01 0.35
CA GLU A 140 19.72 21.69 0.47
C GLU A 140 20.18 20.93 1.71
N ASP A 141 21.40 21.19 2.19
CA ASP A 141 21.92 20.57 3.41
C ASP A 141 21.15 21.06 4.64
N LYS A 142 20.79 22.35 4.70
CA LYS A 142 19.90 22.87 5.74
C LYS A 142 18.48 22.32 5.63
N LEU A 143 17.95 22.16 4.42
CA LEU A 143 16.64 21.51 4.22
C LEU A 143 16.64 20.08 4.77
N ILE A 144 17.68 19.30 4.49
CA ILE A 144 17.84 17.93 5.00
C ILE A 144 17.98 17.93 6.53
N GLU A 145 18.82 18.79 7.08
CA GLU A 145 19.07 18.86 8.53
C GLU A 145 17.80 19.12 9.34
N ILE A 146 16.86 19.89 8.79
CA ILE A 146 15.58 20.20 9.44
C ILE A 146 14.51 19.18 9.05
N ILE A 147 14.13 19.09 7.77
CA ILE A 147 12.96 18.30 7.34
C ILE A 147 13.15 16.80 7.56
N CYS A 148 14.36 16.27 7.38
CA CYS A 148 14.63 14.84 7.52
C CYS A 148 14.94 14.42 8.97
N ARG A 149 14.97 15.37 9.92
CA ARG A 149 15.28 15.12 11.35
C ARG A 149 14.25 15.71 12.30
N ARG A 150 13.02 15.88 11.81
CA ARG A 150 11.85 16.29 12.60
C ARG A 150 10.74 15.30 12.32
N THR A 151 10.00 14.92 13.36
CA THR A 151 8.83 14.05 13.19
C THR A 151 7.76 14.75 12.35
N ASN A 152 6.78 13.99 11.86
CA ASN A 152 5.67 14.56 11.09
C ASN A 152 4.94 15.63 11.91
N GLU A 153 4.71 15.38 13.19
CA GLU A 153 4.11 16.34 14.12
C GLU A 153 4.92 17.64 14.22
N GLN A 154 6.24 17.54 14.43
CA GLN A 154 7.11 18.72 14.47
C GLN A 154 7.11 19.47 13.13
N ARG A 155 7.07 18.76 12.00
CA ARG A 155 6.96 19.38 10.67
C ARG A 155 5.62 20.10 10.46
N GLN A 156 4.53 19.60 11.03
CA GLN A 156 3.25 20.32 10.99
C GLN A 156 3.32 21.63 11.79
N GLU A 157 4.02 21.62 12.93
CA GLU A 157 4.22 22.85 13.71
C GLU A 157 5.13 23.85 12.98
N ILE A 158 6.23 23.38 12.37
CA ILE A 158 7.10 24.23 11.54
C ILE A 158 6.30 24.88 10.41
N GLN A 159 5.47 24.13 9.70
CA GLN A 159 4.63 24.68 8.63
C GLN A 159 3.68 25.76 9.15
N ARG A 160 3.10 25.58 10.33
CA ARG A 160 2.25 26.60 10.96
C ARG A 160 3.05 27.87 11.24
N GLN A 161 4.22 27.76 11.87
CA GLN A 161 5.06 28.92 12.17
C GLN A 161 5.58 29.61 10.91
N TYR A 162 5.92 28.83 9.88
CA TYR A 162 6.33 29.35 8.57
C TYR A 162 5.21 30.20 7.95
N LYS A 163 3.97 29.71 7.98
CA LYS A 163 2.81 30.46 7.48
C LYS A 163 2.56 31.72 8.30
N THR A 164 2.62 31.64 9.63
CA THR A 164 2.40 32.78 10.54
C THR A 164 3.43 33.89 10.33
N HIS A 165 4.72 33.54 10.23
CA HIS A 165 5.80 34.52 10.17
C HIS A 165 6.04 35.10 8.77
N PHE A 166 5.76 34.34 7.70
CA PHE A 166 6.08 34.74 6.33
C PHE A 166 4.87 34.88 5.40
N GLY A 167 3.67 34.44 5.83
CA GLY A 167 2.47 34.43 4.98
C GLY A 167 2.53 33.42 3.83
N LYS A 168 3.56 32.59 3.77
CA LYS A 168 3.87 31.66 2.67
C LYS A 168 3.54 30.21 3.02
N ASP A 169 3.34 29.40 1.99
CA ASP A 169 3.22 27.95 2.13
C ASP A 169 4.60 27.30 2.00
N LEU A 170 4.99 26.50 3.00
CA LEU A 170 6.32 25.87 3.02
C LEU A 170 6.46 24.80 1.93
N ILE A 171 5.40 24.03 1.64
CA ILE A 171 5.44 23.00 0.61
C ILE A 171 5.63 23.64 -0.76
N GLU A 172 4.91 24.73 -1.06
CA GLU A 172 5.05 25.45 -2.33
C GLU A 172 6.44 26.11 -2.48
N ASP A 173 6.98 26.72 -1.42
CA ASP A 173 8.35 27.24 -1.45
C ASP A 173 9.36 26.08 -1.71
N ILE A 174 9.21 24.91 -1.07
CA ILE A 174 10.07 23.74 -1.31
C ILE A 174 9.99 23.23 -2.76
N LYS A 175 8.79 23.16 -3.35
CA LYS A 175 8.61 22.77 -4.76
C LYS A 175 9.25 23.75 -5.73
N SER A 176 9.30 25.04 -5.37
CA SER A 176 9.93 26.06 -6.23
C SER A 176 11.46 26.04 -6.17
N GLU A 177 12.02 25.48 -5.09
CA GLU A 177 13.46 25.53 -4.78
C GLU A 177 14.15 24.17 -5.01
N THR A 178 13.39 23.09 -5.12
CA THR A 178 13.93 21.73 -5.31
C THR A 178 13.29 21.05 -6.52
N SER A 179 13.89 19.96 -6.99
CA SER A 179 13.32 19.17 -8.09
C SER A 179 13.47 17.65 -7.91
N GLY A 180 12.77 16.90 -8.76
CA GLY A 180 12.98 15.46 -8.93
C GLY A 180 12.62 14.65 -7.67
N ASN A 181 13.37 13.58 -7.41
CA ASN A 181 13.08 12.69 -6.28
C ASN A 181 13.40 13.31 -4.92
N PHE A 182 14.32 14.29 -4.89
CA PHE A 182 14.61 15.05 -3.68
C PHE A 182 13.40 15.90 -3.27
N GLU A 183 12.80 16.64 -4.22
CA GLU A 183 11.56 17.39 -4.00
C GLU A 183 10.43 16.48 -3.53
N LYS A 184 10.17 15.37 -4.25
CA LYS A 184 9.09 14.42 -3.92
C LYS A 184 9.22 13.90 -2.49
N LEU A 185 10.44 13.56 -2.07
CA LEU A 185 10.73 13.10 -0.71
C LEU A 185 10.44 14.20 0.32
N LEU A 186 10.97 15.41 0.13
CA LEU A 186 10.76 16.52 1.08
C LEU A 186 9.28 16.92 1.19
N VAL A 187 8.58 16.99 0.05
CA VAL A 187 7.14 17.29 0.01
C VAL A 187 6.33 16.20 0.71
N GLY A 188 6.62 14.92 0.43
CA GLY A 188 5.94 13.81 1.09
C GLY A 188 6.15 13.82 2.61
N LEU A 189 7.38 14.13 3.04
CA LEU A 189 7.75 14.29 4.45
C LEU A 189 6.97 15.43 5.15
N LEU A 190 6.71 16.54 4.46
CA LEU A 190 5.97 17.68 5.02
C LEU A 190 4.45 17.46 5.10
N ARG A 191 3.88 16.57 4.28
CA ARG A 191 2.44 16.28 4.33
C ARG A 191 2.04 15.60 5.65
N PRO A 192 0.88 15.92 6.24
CA PRO A 192 0.29 15.08 7.29
C PRO A 192 0.23 13.63 6.84
N ILE A 193 0.57 12.67 7.71
CA ILE A 193 0.71 11.27 7.29
C ILE A 193 -0.57 10.68 6.67
N VAL A 194 -1.74 11.07 7.18
CA VAL A 194 -3.04 10.64 6.63
C VAL A 194 -3.26 11.20 5.23
N ASP A 195 -2.92 12.47 5.01
CA ASP A 195 -3.01 13.12 3.70
C ASP A 195 -2.02 12.48 2.71
N TYR A 196 -0.84 12.07 3.19
CA TYR A 196 0.12 11.33 2.39
C TYR A 196 -0.43 9.97 1.93
N TYR A 197 -1.03 9.17 2.83
CA TYR A 197 -1.70 7.93 2.44
C TYR A 197 -2.86 8.15 1.47
N CYS A 198 -3.68 9.19 1.69
CA CYS A 198 -4.78 9.51 0.78
C CYS A 198 -4.27 9.87 -0.62
N ALA A 199 -3.16 10.61 -0.70
CA ALA A 199 -2.52 10.95 -1.98
C ALA A 199 -1.94 9.71 -2.68
N GLU A 200 -1.25 8.82 -1.96
CA GLU A 200 -0.71 7.58 -2.57
C GLU A 200 -1.85 6.68 -3.09
N LEU A 201 -2.96 6.56 -2.35
CA LEU A 201 -4.14 5.80 -2.82
C LEU A 201 -4.80 6.45 -4.04
N ASN A 202 -4.96 7.78 -4.02
CA ASN A 202 -5.52 8.51 -5.14
C ASN A 202 -4.64 8.38 -6.38
N ASP A 203 -3.33 8.58 -6.25
CA ASP A 203 -2.38 8.50 -7.35
C ASP A 203 -2.27 7.08 -7.91
N ALA A 204 -2.45 6.04 -7.07
CA ALA A 204 -2.51 4.65 -7.49
C ALA A 204 -3.78 4.30 -8.28
N MET A 205 -4.85 5.07 -8.12
CA MET A 205 -6.13 4.88 -8.82
C MET A 205 -6.32 5.89 -9.96
N ALA A 206 -5.43 6.89 -10.09
CA ALA A 206 -5.57 7.95 -11.08
C ALA A 206 -4.89 7.59 -12.41
N GLY A 207 -5.57 7.92 -13.51
CA GLY A 207 -5.01 7.83 -14.86
C GLY A 207 -5.32 6.52 -15.57
N ILE A 208 -4.39 6.07 -16.43
CA ILE A 208 -4.56 4.83 -17.18
C ILE A 208 -3.93 3.69 -16.39
N GLY A 209 -4.76 2.72 -15.99
CA GLY A 209 -4.36 1.59 -15.17
C GLY A 209 -4.43 1.90 -13.68
N THR A 210 -4.13 0.90 -12.87
CA THR A 210 -4.11 0.97 -11.41
C THR A 210 -2.75 0.51 -10.93
N ASP A 211 -2.24 1.09 -9.84
CA ASP A 211 -1.04 0.60 -9.16
C ASP A 211 -1.49 -0.32 -8.00
N GLU A 212 -1.79 -1.57 -8.32
CA GLU A 212 -2.31 -2.56 -7.37
C GLU A 212 -1.34 -2.79 -6.20
N GLU A 213 -0.04 -2.64 -6.46
CA GLU A 213 1.01 -2.79 -5.46
C GLU A 213 0.90 -1.75 -4.33
N VAL A 214 0.53 -0.51 -4.65
CA VAL A 214 0.28 0.54 -3.64
C VAL A 214 -0.95 0.22 -2.82
N LEU A 215 -2.04 -0.20 -3.48
CA LEU A 215 -3.29 -0.55 -2.82
C LEU A 215 -3.08 -1.71 -1.83
N ILE A 216 -2.36 -2.74 -2.26
CA ILE A 216 -2.01 -3.90 -1.43
C ILE A 216 -1.14 -3.47 -0.24
N GLU A 217 -0.07 -2.70 -0.49
CA GLU A 217 0.87 -2.28 0.55
C GLU A 217 0.19 -1.48 1.66
N ILE A 218 -0.69 -0.54 1.30
CA ILE A 218 -1.40 0.29 2.27
C ILE A 218 -2.49 -0.53 2.99
N LEU A 219 -3.39 -1.18 2.26
CA LEU A 219 -4.56 -1.84 2.87
C LEU A 219 -4.22 -3.11 3.66
N CYS A 220 -3.11 -3.79 3.36
CA CYS A 220 -2.70 -5.00 4.10
C CYS A 220 -1.88 -4.69 5.37
N THR A 221 -1.38 -3.45 5.53
CA THR A 221 -0.42 -3.13 6.60
C THR A 221 -1.00 -2.28 7.73
N LEU A 222 -2.10 -1.56 7.46
CA LEU A 222 -2.77 -0.67 8.39
C LEU A 222 -3.83 -1.38 9.25
N SER A 223 -4.04 -0.83 10.44
CA SER A 223 -5.09 -1.22 11.38
C SER A 223 -6.47 -0.69 10.98
N ASN A 224 -7.52 -1.20 11.62
CA ASN A 224 -8.89 -0.75 11.37
C ASN A 224 -9.06 0.76 11.59
N VAL A 225 -8.49 1.29 12.69
CA VAL A 225 -8.61 2.71 13.03
C VAL A 225 -7.88 3.62 12.04
N GLU A 226 -6.73 3.18 11.52
CA GLU A 226 -5.97 3.88 10.49
C GLU A 226 -6.73 3.89 9.16
N ILE A 227 -7.31 2.75 8.75
CA ILE A 227 -8.12 2.66 7.53
C ILE A 227 -9.38 3.53 7.63
N HIS A 228 -10.11 3.50 8.75
CA HIS A 228 -11.26 4.40 8.97
C HIS A 228 -10.85 5.88 8.88
N THR A 229 -9.72 6.23 9.49
CA THR A 229 -9.18 7.59 9.43
C THR A 229 -8.87 8.03 8.00
N ILE A 230 -8.24 7.15 7.21
CA ILE A 230 -7.97 7.41 5.79
C ILE A 230 -9.28 7.54 5.01
N LYS A 231 -10.28 6.67 5.23
CA LYS A 231 -11.57 6.75 4.53
C LYS A 231 -12.26 8.10 4.75
N HIS A 232 -12.28 8.59 5.99
CA HIS A 232 -12.85 9.89 6.31
C HIS A 232 -12.06 11.04 5.67
N GLN A 233 -10.73 10.98 5.73
CA GLN A 233 -9.88 12.01 5.17
C GLN A 233 -9.91 12.04 3.64
N TYR A 234 -9.92 10.87 2.99
CA TYR A 234 -10.03 10.71 1.55
C TYR A 234 -11.33 11.35 1.03
N LEU A 235 -12.46 11.09 1.71
CA LEU A 235 -13.73 11.76 1.38
C LEU A 235 -13.64 13.28 1.48
N ARG A 236 -12.95 13.80 2.51
CA ARG A 236 -12.77 15.25 2.69
C ARG A 236 -11.90 15.88 1.59
N LEU A 237 -10.84 15.18 1.17
CA LEU A 237 -9.89 15.69 0.19
C LEU A 237 -10.42 15.60 -1.24
N TYR A 238 -11.11 14.51 -1.59
CA TYR A 238 -11.47 14.19 -2.97
C TYR A 238 -12.98 14.17 -3.24
N GLY A 239 -13.82 14.27 -2.22
CA GLY A 239 -15.28 14.22 -2.38
C GLY A 239 -15.83 12.86 -2.80
N ALA A 240 -15.01 11.81 -2.79
CA ALA A 240 -15.35 10.45 -3.16
C ALA A 240 -15.10 9.47 -2.00
N HIS A 241 -15.89 8.40 -1.91
CA HIS A 241 -15.66 7.36 -0.93
C HIS A 241 -14.56 6.42 -1.42
N LEU A 242 -13.48 6.24 -0.64
CA LEU A 242 -12.36 5.35 -0.99
C LEU A 242 -12.82 3.94 -1.41
N GLU A 243 -13.81 3.38 -0.72
CA GLU A 243 -14.34 2.05 -1.05
C GLU A 243 -15.02 2.01 -2.43
N SER A 244 -15.68 3.09 -2.84
CA SER A 244 -16.29 3.19 -4.18
C SER A 244 -15.22 3.28 -5.26
N GLU A 245 -14.17 4.07 -5.05
CA GLU A 245 -13.04 4.18 -5.99
C GLU A 245 -12.31 2.84 -6.14
N LEU A 246 -12.01 2.16 -5.02
CA LEU A 246 -11.41 0.82 -5.07
C LEU A 246 -12.28 -0.17 -5.87
N LYS A 247 -13.60 -0.05 -5.78
CA LYS A 247 -14.55 -0.90 -6.51
C LYS A 247 -14.66 -0.56 -8.00
N SER A 248 -14.40 0.68 -8.41
CA SER A 248 -14.38 1.08 -9.83
C SER A 248 -13.08 0.69 -10.50
N GLU A 249 -11.96 0.84 -9.79
CA GLU A 249 -10.62 0.61 -10.35
C GLU A 249 -10.19 -0.86 -10.35
N THR A 250 -10.88 -1.73 -9.61
CA THR A 250 -10.51 -3.14 -9.52
C THR A 250 -11.63 -4.09 -9.90
N SER A 251 -11.28 -5.34 -10.20
CA SER A 251 -12.25 -6.36 -10.62
C SER A 251 -12.02 -7.72 -9.94
N GLY A 252 -12.96 -8.64 -10.18
CA GLY A 252 -12.84 -10.04 -9.72
C GLY A 252 -12.63 -10.22 -8.22
N ASN A 253 -11.82 -11.22 -7.87
CA ASN A 253 -11.49 -11.55 -6.49
C ASN A 253 -10.56 -10.52 -5.83
N PHE A 254 -9.75 -9.82 -6.62
CA PHE A 254 -8.91 -8.74 -6.12
C PHE A 254 -9.75 -7.58 -5.57
N LYS A 255 -10.80 -7.16 -6.29
CA LYS A 255 -11.78 -6.18 -5.77
C LYS A 255 -12.39 -6.63 -4.45
N ARG A 256 -12.77 -7.91 -4.35
CA ARG A 256 -13.36 -8.47 -3.12
C ARG A 256 -12.36 -8.42 -1.96
N LEU A 257 -11.09 -8.71 -2.20
CA LEU A 257 -10.04 -8.61 -1.19
C LEU A 257 -9.89 -7.17 -0.68
N LEU A 258 -9.72 -6.20 -1.60
CA LEU A 258 -9.54 -4.80 -1.22
C LEU A 258 -10.78 -4.24 -0.51
N THR A 259 -11.97 -4.64 -0.93
CA THR A 259 -13.23 -4.26 -0.25
C THR A 259 -13.27 -4.81 1.18
N SER A 260 -12.90 -6.07 1.39
CA SER A 260 -12.83 -6.66 2.74
C SER A 260 -11.85 -5.91 3.64
N LEU A 261 -10.66 -5.58 3.14
CA LEU A 261 -9.65 -4.82 3.90
C LEU A 261 -10.14 -3.39 4.20
N CYS A 262 -10.69 -2.71 3.19
CA CYS A 262 -11.24 -1.35 3.32
C CYS A 262 -12.49 -1.28 4.22
N THR A 263 -13.11 -2.43 4.54
CA THR A 263 -14.20 -2.47 5.53
C THR A 263 -13.67 -2.20 6.95
N ALA A 264 -12.39 -2.45 7.21
CA ALA A 264 -11.74 -2.18 8.50
C ALA A 264 -12.44 -2.87 9.68
N ALA A 265 -12.81 -4.15 9.50
CA ALA A 265 -13.53 -4.96 10.48
C ALA A 265 -12.73 -6.20 10.93
N ARG A 266 -11.40 -6.13 10.89
CA ARG A 266 -10.55 -7.22 11.41
C ARG A 266 -10.71 -7.33 12.92
N ASP A 267 -10.73 -8.54 13.47
CA ASP A 267 -10.54 -8.71 14.91
C ASP A 267 -9.15 -8.19 15.32
N GLU A 268 -9.09 -7.23 16.25
CA GLU A 268 -7.83 -6.67 16.77
C GLU A 268 -7.65 -6.99 18.26
N SER A 269 -8.43 -7.94 18.81
CA SER A 269 -8.40 -8.29 20.25
C SER A 269 -7.11 -9.00 20.68
N GLY A 270 -6.37 -9.58 19.74
CA GLY A 270 -5.17 -10.41 19.99
C GLY A 270 -5.45 -11.73 20.71
N ARG A 271 -6.72 -12.09 20.93
CA ARG A 271 -7.12 -13.34 21.57
C ARG A 271 -6.98 -14.51 20.60
N VAL A 272 -6.57 -15.67 21.10
CA VAL A 272 -6.39 -16.87 20.29
C VAL A 272 -7.26 -18.01 20.76
N ASP A 273 -7.74 -18.80 19.81
CA ASP A 273 -8.42 -20.07 20.02
C ASP A 273 -7.76 -21.15 19.17
N VAL A 274 -7.14 -22.12 19.83
CA VAL A 274 -6.37 -23.20 19.21
C VAL A 274 -7.25 -24.15 18.39
N ASN A 275 -8.47 -24.44 18.86
CA ASN A 275 -9.37 -25.32 18.13
C ASN A 275 -9.91 -24.63 16.88
N ALA A 276 -10.32 -23.37 17.03
CA ALA A 276 -10.73 -22.56 15.89
C ALA A 276 -9.59 -22.39 14.86
N ALA A 277 -8.33 -22.29 15.31
CA ALA A 277 -7.19 -22.21 14.41
C ALA A 277 -7.01 -23.49 13.57
N LYS A 278 -7.15 -24.66 14.21
CA LYS A 278 -7.14 -25.95 13.53
C LYS A 278 -8.30 -26.10 12.55
N ASP A 279 -9.49 -25.63 12.93
CA ASP A 279 -10.66 -25.67 12.08
C ASP A 279 -10.47 -24.77 10.85
N ASP A 280 -10.07 -23.51 11.03
CA ASP A 280 -9.76 -22.58 9.94
C ASP A 280 -8.63 -23.11 9.03
N ALA A 281 -7.58 -23.74 9.59
CA ALA A 281 -6.52 -24.36 8.79
C ALA A 281 -7.05 -25.51 7.92
N ARG A 282 -7.94 -26.35 8.45
CA ARG A 282 -8.61 -27.41 7.67
C ARG A 282 -9.53 -26.83 6.60
N GLU A 283 -10.23 -25.74 6.88
CA GLU A 283 -11.08 -25.07 5.90
C GLU A 283 -10.26 -24.45 4.76
N LEU A 284 -9.09 -23.83 5.05
CA LEU A 284 -8.16 -23.37 4.02
C LEU A 284 -7.66 -24.53 3.14
N LEU A 285 -7.33 -25.67 3.73
CA LEU A 285 -6.88 -26.86 2.99
C LEU A 285 -7.99 -27.42 2.07
N LYS A 286 -9.23 -27.48 2.58
CA LYS A 286 -10.41 -27.87 1.77
C LYS A 286 -10.73 -26.87 0.66
N ALA A 287 -10.55 -25.58 0.95
CA ALA A 287 -10.81 -24.48 0.03
C ALA A 287 -9.77 -24.38 -1.09
N GLY A 288 -8.55 -24.90 -0.91
CA GLY A 288 -7.51 -24.93 -1.93
C GLY A 288 -7.22 -26.36 -2.39
N GLU A 289 -6.22 -26.97 -1.79
CA GLU A 289 -5.55 -28.14 -2.39
C GLU A 289 -6.38 -29.43 -2.44
N LEU A 290 -7.46 -29.54 -1.66
CA LEU A 290 -8.34 -30.72 -1.67
C LEU A 290 -9.55 -30.58 -2.61
N ARG A 291 -9.59 -29.55 -3.46
CA ARG A 291 -10.66 -29.39 -4.44
C ARG A 291 -10.11 -29.04 -5.83
N VAL A 292 -10.97 -29.15 -6.84
CA VAL A 292 -10.68 -28.60 -8.17
C VAL A 292 -11.03 -27.11 -8.16
N GLY A 293 -10.07 -26.28 -8.59
CA GLY A 293 -10.14 -24.83 -8.43
C GLY A 293 -9.91 -24.41 -6.98
N THR A 294 -10.26 -23.17 -6.64
CA THR A 294 -10.00 -22.61 -5.31
C THR A 294 -11.23 -21.85 -4.82
N ASP A 295 -11.51 -21.90 -3.53
CA ASP A 295 -12.51 -21.05 -2.88
C ASP A 295 -11.87 -19.75 -2.40
N GLU A 296 -11.84 -18.75 -3.27
CA GLU A 296 -11.19 -17.48 -2.95
C GLU A 296 -11.91 -16.72 -1.83
N SER A 297 -13.21 -17.01 -1.64
CA SER A 297 -14.02 -16.38 -0.58
C SER A 297 -13.63 -16.89 0.80
N MET A 298 -13.34 -18.19 0.94
CA MET A 298 -12.85 -18.75 2.20
C MET A 298 -11.49 -18.16 2.61
N PHE A 299 -10.54 -18.07 1.66
CA PHE A 299 -9.24 -17.43 1.90
C PHE A 299 -9.41 -15.97 2.32
N ASN A 300 -10.23 -15.21 1.60
CA ASN A 300 -10.50 -13.80 1.92
C ASN A 300 -11.13 -13.64 3.31
N MET A 301 -12.16 -14.42 3.63
CA MET A 301 -12.83 -14.36 4.94
C MET A 301 -11.85 -14.59 6.09
N ILE A 302 -11.06 -15.67 6.04
CA ILE A 302 -10.13 -16.01 7.12
C ILE A 302 -9.01 -14.96 7.21
N LEU A 303 -8.34 -14.67 6.08
CA LEU A 303 -7.15 -13.81 6.06
C LEU A 303 -7.47 -12.32 6.34
N CYS A 304 -8.67 -11.84 6.03
CA CYS A 304 -9.05 -10.44 6.30
C CYS A 304 -9.67 -10.23 7.68
N GLN A 305 -10.32 -11.24 8.28
CA GLN A 305 -11.10 -11.04 9.51
C GLN A 305 -10.41 -11.50 10.78
N ARG A 306 -9.58 -12.55 10.74
CA ARG A 306 -8.92 -13.07 11.95
C ARG A 306 -7.83 -12.12 12.44
N ASN A 307 -7.65 -12.02 13.75
CA ASN A 307 -6.56 -11.23 14.32
C ASN A 307 -5.20 -11.86 14.00
N TYR A 308 -4.12 -11.08 14.09
CA TYR A 308 -2.80 -11.53 13.65
C TYR A 308 -2.24 -12.68 14.49
N GLN A 309 -2.56 -12.77 15.78
CA GLN A 309 -2.11 -13.88 16.62
C GLN A 309 -2.84 -15.18 16.26
N GLN A 310 -4.14 -15.08 15.98
CA GLN A 310 -4.93 -16.20 15.48
C GLN A 310 -4.42 -16.68 14.11
N LEU A 311 -4.13 -15.76 13.18
CA LEU A 311 -3.60 -16.10 11.86
C LEU A 311 -2.24 -16.79 11.93
N LYS A 312 -1.33 -16.35 12.82
CA LYS A 312 -0.06 -17.06 13.04
C LYS A 312 -0.28 -18.51 13.44
N LEU A 313 -1.22 -18.77 14.34
CA LEU A 313 -1.55 -20.13 14.76
C LEU A 313 -2.20 -20.95 13.63
N ILE A 314 -3.12 -20.34 12.86
CA ILE A 314 -3.71 -20.97 11.67
C ILE A 314 -2.62 -21.39 10.68
N PHE A 315 -1.60 -20.55 10.44
CA PHE A 315 -0.53 -20.86 9.50
C PHE A 315 0.35 -22.02 10.01
N GLN A 316 0.64 -22.05 11.32
CA GLN A 316 1.37 -23.15 11.95
C GLN A 316 0.60 -24.47 11.86
N GLU A 317 -0.70 -24.46 12.14
CA GLU A 317 -1.56 -25.64 12.03
C GLU A 317 -1.69 -26.09 10.57
N TYR A 318 -1.82 -25.17 9.61
CA TYR A 318 -1.81 -25.49 8.18
C TYR A 318 -0.53 -26.21 7.77
N GLU A 319 0.64 -25.66 8.13
CA GLU A 319 1.94 -26.25 7.81
C GLU A 319 2.13 -27.61 8.50
N SER A 320 1.64 -27.78 9.73
CA SER A 320 1.65 -29.08 10.42
C SER A 320 0.79 -30.13 9.72
N MET A 321 -0.30 -29.74 9.04
CA MET A 321 -1.20 -30.65 8.34
C MET A 321 -0.70 -31.02 6.94
N THR A 322 -0.06 -30.08 6.24
CA THR A 322 0.30 -30.24 4.81
C THR A 322 1.79 -30.49 4.57
N GLY A 323 2.64 -30.18 5.55
CA GLY A 323 4.09 -30.24 5.41
C GLY A 323 4.69 -29.07 4.61
N HIS A 324 3.92 -28.02 4.34
CA HIS A 324 4.43 -26.78 3.74
C HIS A 324 3.65 -25.53 4.14
N SER A 325 4.27 -24.36 3.97
CA SER A 325 3.63 -23.09 4.33
C SER A 325 2.38 -22.78 3.52
N LEU A 326 1.49 -21.98 4.11
CA LEU A 326 0.32 -21.43 3.42
C LEU A 326 0.74 -20.52 2.26
N GLU A 327 1.86 -19.79 2.35
CA GLU A 327 2.38 -18.99 1.24
C GLU A 327 2.66 -19.86 -0.01
N LYS A 328 3.19 -21.07 0.18
CA LYS A 328 3.43 -22.01 -0.92
C LYS A 328 2.10 -22.46 -1.55
N ALA A 329 1.08 -22.74 -0.73
CA ALA A 329 -0.25 -23.08 -1.21
C ALA A 329 -0.86 -21.92 -2.01
N ILE A 330 -0.81 -20.69 -1.49
CA ILE A 330 -1.33 -19.50 -2.17
C ILE A 330 -0.68 -19.31 -3.54
N LYS A 331 0.64 -19.47 -3.65
CA LYS A 331 1.37 -19.36 -4.94
C LYS A 331 1.02 -20.43 -5.97
N LYS A 332 0.50 -21.58 -5.51
CA LYS A 332 0.09 -22.68 -6.38
C LYS A 332 -1.36 -22.52 -6.85
N GLU A 333 -2.23 -22.01 -5.97
CA GLU A 333 -3.67 -21.91 -6.18
C GLU A 333 -4.12 -20.58 -6.80
N PHE A 334 -3.39 -19.48 -6.55
CA PHE A 334 -3.75 -18.15 -7.01
C PHE A 334 -2.73 -17.59 -8.01
N SER A 335 -3.14 -16.58 -8.77
CA SER A 335 -2.28 -15.79 -9.66
C SER A 335 -2.72 -14.33 -9.67
N GLY A 336 -1.89 -13.45 -10.26
CA GLY A 336 -2.19 -12.01 -10.37
C GLY A 336 -2.31 -11.29 -9.04
N ASP A 337 -3.07 -10.19 -9.00
CA ASP A 337 -3.07 -9.25 -7.88
C ASP A 337 -3.71 -9.83 -6.61
N ILE A 338 -4.66 -10.76 -6.77
CA ILE A 338 -5.22 -11.50 -5.62
C ILE A 338 -4.14 -12.34 -4.93
N MET A 339 -3.26 -13.00 -5.68
CA MET A 339 -2.14 -13.76 -5.11
C MET A 339 -1.20 -12.83 -4.34
N GLU A 340 -0.82 -11.70 -4.94
CA GLU A 340 0.07 -10.72 -4.31
C GLU A 340 -0.54 -10.13 -3.03
N GLY A 341 -1.85 -9.85 -3.04
CA GLY A 341 -2.58 -9.38 -1.85
C GLY A 341 -2.62 -10.41 -0.72
N LEU A 342 -2.91 -11.68 -1.02
CA LEU A 342 -2.94 -12.74 0.00
C LEU A 342 -1.53 -13.03 0.56
N ILE A 343 -0.49 -12.99 -0.29
CA ILE A 343 0.91 -13.11 0.15
C ILE A 343 1.31 -11.92 1.02
N ALA A 344 0.88 -10.70 0.68
CA ALA A 344 1.15 -9.52 1.50
C ALA A 344 0.55 -9.65 2.90
N ILE A 345 -0.71 -10.11 3.02
CA ILE A 345 -1.33 -10.39 4.32
C ILE A 345 -0.52 -11.46 5.08
N TYR A 346 -0.20 -12.59 4.44
CA TYR A 346 0.59 -13.66 5.06
C TYR A 346 1.91 -13.11 5.62
N ARG A 347 2.66 -12.35 4.82
CA ARG A 347 3.95 -11.77 5.22
C ARG A 347 3.82 -10.71 6.31
N CYS A 348 2.77 -9.89 6.28
CA CYS A 348 2.49 -8.91 7.33
C CYS A 348 2.18 -9.59 8.68
N VAL A 349 1.51 -10.74 8.65
CA VAL A 349 1.22 -11.53 9.84
C VAL A 349 2.47 -12.21 10.38
N THR A 350 3.28 -12.83 9.51
CA THR A 350 4.47 -13.58 9.94
C THR A 350 5.59 -12.64 10.38
N ASN A 351 5.95 -11.67 9.55
CA ASN A 351 6.99 -10.70 9.84
C ASN A 351 6.83 -9.41 8.99
N LYS A 352 6.13 -8.42 9.54
CA LYS A 352 5.90 -7.12 8.88
C LYS A 352 7.19 -6.39 8.51
N ALA A 353 8.26 -6.50 9.30
CA ALA A 353 9.55 -5.91 8.99
C ALA A 353 10.21 -6.55 7.77
N GLU A 354 10.13 -7.88 7.63
CA GLU A 354 10.59 -8.59 6.43
C GLU A 354 9.73 -8.25 5.20
N TYR A 355 8.41 -8.07 5.37
CA TYR A 355 7.56 -7.59 4.29
C TYR A 355 8.08 -6.26 3.73
N PHE A 356 8.23 -5.23 4.56
CA PHE A 356 8.73 -3.92 4.10
C PHE A 356 10.19 -3.98 3.64
N ALA A 357 11.03 -4.81 4.24
CA ALA A 357 12.39 -5.04 3.73
C ALA A 357 12.36 -5.58 2.29
N SER A 358 11.43 -6.50 1.98
CA SER A 358 11.26 -7.00 0.62
C SER A 358 10.73 -5.96 -0.35
N ARG A 359 9.89 -5.02 0.11
CA ARG A 359 9.43 -3.87 -0.69
C ARG A 359 10.59 -2.93 -1.00
N LEU A 360 11.43 -2.60 -0.01
CA LEU A 360 12.62 -1.78 -0.23
C LEU A 360 13.60 -2.46 -1.21
N HIS A 361 13.79 -3.78 -1.09
CA HIS A 361 14.66 -4.51 -2.00
C HIS A 361 14.07 -4.51 -3.42
N LYS A 362 12.77 -4.78 -3.57
CA LYS A 362 12.10 -4.72 -4.87
C LYS A 362 12.21 -3.33 -5.51
N ALA A 363 12.20 -2.26 -4.70
CA ALA A 363 12.35 -0.91 -5.21
C ALA A 363 13.74 -0.60 -5.78
N MET A 364 14.78 -1.28 -5.31
CA MET A 364 16.18 -1.01 -5.68
C MET A 364 16.83 -2.13 -6.50
N ALA A 365 16.25 -3.32 -6.53
CA ALA A 365 16.83 -4.45 -7.25
C ALA A 365 16.61 -4.35 -8.76
N GLY A 366 17.69 -4.49 -9.52
CA GLY A 366 17.67 -4.51 -10.98
C GLY A 366 18.29 -3.27 -11.60
N ILE A 367 17.84 -2.91 -12.81
CA ILE A 367 18.31 -1.71 -13.50
C ILE A 367 17.37 -0.56 -13.13
N GLY A 368 17.93 0.50 -12.53
CA GLY A 368 17.18 1.66 -12.08
C GLY A 368 16.53 1.45 -10.72
N THR A 369 15.70 2.40 -10.30
CA THR A 369 15.09 2.42 -8.97
C THR A 369 13.62 2.82 -9.08
N ASN A 370 12.74 2.08 -8.43
CA ASN A 370 11.36 2.52 -8.21
C ASN A 370 11.34 3.53 -7.05
N ASP A 371 11.70 4.76 -7.34
CA ASP A 371 11.79 5.84 -6.35
C ASP A 371 10.46 6.12 -5.65
N LYS A 372 9.32 5.94 -6.32
CA LYS A 372 8.00 6.12 -5.69
C LYS A 372 7.82 5.15 -4.52
N GLN A 373 8.11 3.86 -4.74
CA GLN A 373 8.03 2.84 -3.70
C GLN A 373 9.08 3.06 -2.60
N LEU A 374 10.32 3.39 -2.98
CA LEU A 374 11.39 3.67 -2.01
C LEU A 374 11.02 4.83 -1.09
N ILE A 375 10.55 5.94 -1.65
CA ILE A 375 10.10 7.14 -0.92
C ILE A 375 8.92 6.80 -0.01
N ARG A 376 7.88 6.15 -0.54
CA ARG A 376 6.67 5.81 0.23
C ARG A 376 6.99 4.93 1.43
N VAL A 377 7.76 3.86 1.25
CA VAL A 377 8.12 2.97 2.36
C VAL A 377 8.98 3.73 3.39
N ILE A 378 9.93 4.56 2.95
CA ILE A 378 10.75 5.32 3.89
C ILE A 378 9.91 6.33 4.69
N ILE A 379 9.04 7.10 4.04
CA ILE A 379 8.17 8.07 4.72
C ILE A 379 7.25 7.38 5.72
N THR A 380 6.55 6.32 5.28
CA THR A 380 5.52 5.67 6.10
C THR A 380 6.08 4.87 7.26
N ARG A 381 7.35 4.43 7.19
CA ARG A 381 7.95 3.55 8.20
C ARG A 381 9.04 4.19 9.07
N CYS A 382 9.60 5.35 8.70
CA CYS A 382 10.71 5.98 9.42
C CYS A 382 10.42 6.30 10.90
N GLU A 383 9.17 6.65 11.22
CA GLU A 383 8.72 6.94 12.57
C GLU A 383 8.02 5.74 13.24
N ILE A 384 8.14 4.52 12.70
CA ILE A 384 7.46 3.31 13.19
C ILE A 384 8.46 2.19 13.51
N ASP A 385 9.02 1.57 12.48
CA ASP A 385 9.74 0.30 12.58
C ASP A 385 10.93 0.21 11.61
N MET A 386 11.39 1.35 11.08
CA MET A 386 12.49 1.38 10.11
C MET A 386 13.79 0.73 10.63
N SER A 387 14.07 0.78 11.94
CA SER A 387 15.24 0.08 12.49
C SER A 387 15.08 -1.44 12.40
N ASP A 388 13.88 -1.96 12.66
CA ASP A 388 13.58 -3.39 12.55
C ASP A 388 13.62 -3.84 11.07
N ILE A 389 13.10 -3.00 10.17
CA ILE A 389 13.16 -3.22 8.71
C ILE A 389 14.60 -3.30 8.24
N LYS A 390 15.49 -2.42 8.71
CA LYS A 390 16.93 -2.46 8.36
C LYS A 390 17.58 -3.78 8.77
N VAL A 391 17.30 -4.26 9.99
CA VAL A 391 17.82 -5.54 10.49
C VAL A 391 17.28 -6.71 9.65
N ALA A 392 15.99 -6.71 9.34
CA ALA A 392 15.39 -7.73 8.48
C ALA A 392 15.97 -7.70 7.05
N PHE A 393 16.16 -6.51 6.49
CA PHE A 393 16.75 -6.30 5.17
C PHE A 393 18.16 -6.89 5.08
N GLU A 394 19.02 -6.56 6.04
CA GLU A 394 20.40 -7.07 6.04
C GLU A 394 20.45 -8.59 6.22
N ARG A 395 19.58 -9.16 7.08
CA ARG A 395 19.44 -10.61 7.23
C ARG A 395 19.03 -11.29 5.92
N LEU A 396 18.08 -10.72 5.17
CA LEU A 396 17.53 -11.31 3.95
C LEU A 396 18.46 -11.15 2.74
N TYR A 397 19.16 -10.03 2.63
CA TYR A 397 19.87 -9.63 1.40
C TYR A 397 21.40 -9.52 1.56
N GLY A 398 21.93 -9.81 2.75
CA GLY A 398 23.37 -9.89 3.02
C GLY A 398 24.14 -8.57 2.95
N LYS A 399 23.44 -7.44 2.76
CA LYS A 399 24.00 -6.09 2.77
C LYS A 399 23.03 -5.15 3.47
N SER A 400 23.56 -4.17 4.18
CA SER A 400 22.74 -3.16 4.87
C SER A 400 21.91 -2.33 3.90
N LEU A 401 20.74 -1.86 4.36
CA LEU A 401 19.88 -0.95 3.60
C LEU A 401 20.64 0.30 3.13
N LYS A 402 21.54 0.83 3.97
CA LYS A 402 22.43 1.95 3.62
C LYS A 402 23.24 1.66 2.37
N SER A 403 23.84 0.47 2.26
CA SER A 403 24.67 0.08 1.13
C SER A 403 23.88 0.04 -0.17
N TRP A 404 22.62 -0.38 -0.12
CA TRP A 404 21.72 -0.40 -1.28
C TRP A 404 21.33 1.01 -1.69
N ILE A 405 20.86 1.84 -0.75
CA ILE A 405 20.57 3.26 -1.02
C ILE A 405 21.79 3.98 -1.64
N LYS A 406 23.01 3.65 -1.18
CA LYS A 406 24.26 4.20 -1.75
C LYS A 406 24.44 3.87 -3.23
N GLY A 407 24.12 2.65 -3.62
CA GLY A 407 24.31 2.13 -4.98
C GLY A 407 23.27 2.63 -5.96
N ASP A 408 22.04 2.83 -5.48
CA ASP A 408 20.87 3.12 -6.31
C ASP A 408 20.48 4.60 -6.35
N THR A 409 20.99 5.42 -5.43
CA THR A 409 20.62 6.85 -5.34
C THR A 409 21.83 7.77 -5.30
N SER A 410 21.64 9.05 -5.59
CA SER A 410 22.72 10.04 -5.63
C SER A 410 22.30 11.41 -5.10
N GLY A 411 23.26 12.33 -4.99
CA GLY A 411 23.05 13.73 -4.60
C GLY A 411 22.35 13.92 -3.24
N HIS A 412 21.61 15.03 -3.13
CA HIS A 412 20.85 15.40 -1.92
C HIS A 412 19.73 14.40 -1.61
N TYR A 413 19.16 13.75 -2.63
CA TYR A 413 18.18 12.69 -2.45
C TYR A 413 18.76 11.53 -1.62
N LYS A 414 19.93 10.99 -1.99
CA LYS A 414 20.62 9.97 -1.18
C LYS A 414 20.87 10.43 0.26
N HIS A 415 21.32 11.68 0.44
CA HIS A 415 21.63 12.22 1.76
C HIS A 415 20.39 12.38 2.64
N ALA A 416 19.27 12.79 2.04
CA ALA A 416 17.98 12.83 2.72
C ALA A 416 17.54 11.43 3.15
N LEU A 417 17.60 10.44 2.25
CA LEU A 417 17.27 9.05 2.58
C LEU A 417 18.10 8.53 3.76
N TYR A 418 19.43 8.76 3.74
CA TYR A 418 20.31 8.40 4.85
C TYR A 418 19.88 9.03 6.17
N ALA A 419 19.61 10.35 6.18
CA ALA A 419 19.18 11.04 7.38
C ALA A 419 17.90 10.41 7.97
N ILE A 420 16.94 10.04 7.13
CA ILE A 420 15.66 9.45 7.54
C ILE A 420 15.84 8.03 8.08
N VAL A 421 16.70 7.22 7.44
CA VAL A 421 16.99 5.84 7.89
C VAL A 421 18.02 5.77 9.02
N GLY A 422 18.35 6.90 9.65
CA GLY A 422 19.24 6.98 10.82
C GLY A 422 20.73 6.74 10.49
N GLU A 423 21.14 7.01 9.26
CA GLU A 423 22.50 6.79 8.78
C GLU A 423 23.28 8.10 8.63
N GLN A 424 24.55 8.08 9.03
CA GLN A 424 25.45 9.22 8.80
C GLN A 424 26.02 9.18 7.39
N ARG A 425 26.37 10.38 6.87
CA ARG A 425 27.18 10.51 5.65
C ARG A 425 28.49 9.74 5.87
N SER A 426 28.90 8.96 4.87
CA SER A 426 30.27 8.47 4.83
C SER A 426 31.17 9.68 4.60
N SER A 427 32.14 9.88 5.49
CA SER A 427 33.15 10.94 5.40
C SER A 427 33.92 10.91 4.09
#